data_AF-A0A4P8THI6-F1
#
_entry.id   AF-A0A4P8THI6-F1
#
_cell.length_a   1.000
_cell.length_b   1.000
_cell.length_c   1.000
_cell.angle_alpha   90.00
_cell.angle_beta   90.00
_cell.angle_gamma   90.00
#
_symmetry.space_group_name_H-M   'P 1'
#
loop_
_entity.id
_entity.type
_entity.pdbx_description
1 polymer ?
#
loop_
_entity_poly.entity_id
_entity_poly.type
_entity_poly.pdbx_seq_one_letter_code
_entity_poly.pdbx_strand_id
1 'polypeptide(L)' 'MDREKLTLAVTQAIDARSSEGSHEPADFDIDAIVDELIRRAPEGTVQELDGADYWDIIAKHRRRP' A
#
# COMPACT_ATOMS: atom_id res chain seq x y z
N MET A 1 -13.63 7.31 1.12
CA MET A 1 -12.83 6.20 0.54
C MET A 1 -13.17 4.93 1.31
N ASP A 2 -13.43 3.80 0.62
CA ASP A 2 -13.71 2.51 1.28
C ASP A 2 -12.40 1.84 1.70
N ARG A 3 -12.23 1.58 3.00
CA ARG A 3 -11.05 0.89 3.56
C ARG A 3 -10.83 -0.47 2.88
N GLU A 4 -11.89 -1.27 2.74
CA GLU A 4 -11.81 -2.62 2.16
C GLU A 4 -11.29 -2.61 0.72
N LYS A 5 -11.73 -1.65 -0.09
CA LYS A 5 -11.22 -1.49 -1.47
C LYS A 5 -9.76 -1.09 -1.48
N LEU A 6 -9.33 -0.27 -0.52
CA LEU A 6 -7.93 0.13 -0.38
C LEU A 6 -7.04 -1.04 0.05
N THR A 7 -7.48 -1.81 1.03
CA THR A 7 -6.79 -3.01 1.50
C THR A 7 -6.61 -4.00 0.34
N LEU A 8 -7.65 -4.22 -0.46
CA LEU A 8 -7.58 -5.08 -1.64
C LEU A 8 -6.59 -4.53 -2.67
N ALA A 9 -6.65 -3.23 -2.97
CA ALA A 9 -5.74 -2.60 -3.93
C ALA A 9 -4.27 -2.65 -3.50
N VAL A 10 -3.97 -2.39 -2.22
CA VAL A 10 -2.61 -2.48 -1.66
C VAL A 10 -2.10 -3.93 -1.74
N THR A 11 -2.93 -4.89 -1.34
CA THR A 11 -2.58 -6.31 -1.40
C THR A 11 -2.26 -6.76 -2.83
N GLN A 12 -3.14 -6.41 -3.79
CA GLN A 12 -2.94 -6.72 -5.20
C GLN A 12 -1.70 -6.04 -5.79
N ALA A 13 -1.42 -4.80 -5.39
CA ALA A 13 -0.23 -4.08 -5.85
C ALA A 13 1.05 -4.75 -5.37
N ILE A 14 1.10 -5.17 -4.10
CA ILE A 14 2.25 -5.91 -3.55
C ILE A 14 2.39 -7.27 -4.23
N ASP A 15 1.31 -8.02 -4.37
CA ASP A 15 1.30 -9.35 -4.99
C ASP A 15 1.74 -9.34 -6.47
N ALA A 16 1.25 -8.36 -7.24
CA ALA A 16 1.67 -8.16 -8.63
C ALA A 16 3.18 -7.89 -8.74
N ARG A 17 3.76 -7.19 -7.74
CA ARG A 17 5.19 -6.87 -7.70
C ARG A 17 6.05 -7.99 -7.11
N SER A 18 5.46 -8.85 -6.28
CA SER A 18 6.07 -10.11 -5.80
C SER A 18 6.51 -11.01 -6.96
N SER A 19 5.71 -11.00 -8.04
CA SER A 19 6.01 -11.74 -9.26
C SER A 19 7.30 -11.28 -9.95
N GLU A 20 7.82 -10.09 -9.60
CA GLU A 20 9.07 -9.51 -10.12
C GLU A 20 10.23 -9.55 -9.10
N GLY A 21 10.00 -9.93 -7.84
CA GLY A 21 11.03 -10.02 -6.78
C GLY A 21 10.45 -10.32 -5.40
N SER A 22 11.26 -10.88 -4.48
CA SER A 22 10.90 -11.44 -3.15
C SER A 22 10.17 -10.49 -2.17
N HIS A 23 8.96 -10.03 -2.49
CA HIS A 23 8.13 -9.16 -1.66
C HIS A 23 6.75 -9.78 -1.53
N GLU A 24 6.47 -10.47 -0.43
CA GLU A 24 5.15 -11.04 -0.20
C GLU A 24 4.27 -10.07 0.57
N PRO A 25 2.93 -10.05 0.39
CA PRO A 25 2.03 -9.23 1.20
C PRO A 25 2.21 -9.42 2.72
N ALA A 26 2.65 -10.61 3.14
CA ALA A 26 2.97 -10.93 4.53
C ALA A 26 4.15 -10.12 5.10
N ASP A 27 5.05 -9.63 4.24
CA ASP A 27 6.19 -8.79 4.61
C ASP A 27 5.76 -7.36 4.95
N PHE A 28 4.49 -6.99 4.79
CA PHE A 28 4.02 -5.61 4.94
C PHE A 28 2.91 -5.51 5.98
N ASP A 29 2.90 -4.39 6.69
CA ASP A 29 1.77 -4.04 7.53
C ASP A 29 0.68 -3.33 6.71
N ILE A 30 -0.20 -4.13 6.10
CA ILE A 30 -1.25 -3.65 5.19
C ILE A 30 -2.18 -2.65 5.90
N ASP A 31 -2.51 -2.88 7.16
CA ASP A 31 -3.37 -1.98 7.93
C ASP A 31 -2.71 -0.61 8.15
N ALA A 32 -1.42 -0.59 8.53
CA ALA A 32 -0.68 0.66 8.70
C ALA A 32 -0.51 1.43 7.38
N ILE A 33 -0.32 0.71 6.27
CA ILE A 33 -0.27 1.31 4.92
C ILE A 33 -1.59 1.98 4.60
N VAL A 34 -2.70 1.25 4.75
CA VAL A 34 -4.05 1.76 4.47
C VAL A 34 -4.38 2.97 5.35
N ASP A 35 -4.03 2.94 6.63
CA ASP A 35 -4.22 4.07 7.55
C ASP A 35 -3.42 5.30 7.12
N GLU A 36 -2.17 5.13 6.67
CA GLU A 36 -1.36 6.25 6.20
C GLU A 36 -1.85 6.80 4.85
N LEU A 37 -2.33 5.95 3.95
CA LEU A 37 -2.94 6.37 2.68
C LEU A 37 -4.22 7.18 2.93
N ILE A 38 -5.11 6.71 3.80
CA ILE A 38 -6.34 7.44 4.17
C ILE A 38 -6.01 8.79 4.82
N ARG A 39 -4.96 8.84 5.66
CA ARG A 39 -4.52 10.08 6.31
C ARG A 39 -3.97 11.11 5.32
N ARG A 40 -3.24 10.67 4.30
CA ARG A 40 -2.63 11.55 3.29
C ARG A 40 -3.59 11.97 2.18
N ALA A 41 -4.58 11.15 1.88
CA ALA A 41 -5.62 11.44 0.89
C ALA A 41 -7.03 11.31 1.49
N PRO A 42 -7.42 12.20 2.42
CA PRO A 42 -8.73 12.12 3.10
C PRO A 42 -9.91 12.43 2.17
N GLU A 43 -9.70 13.26 1.15
CA GLU A 43 -10.74 13.68 0.18
C GLU A 43 -10.48 13.23 -1.26
N GLY A 44 -9.29 12.68 -1.52
CA GLY A 44 -8.83 12.30 -2.85
C GLY A 44 -8.90 10.81 -3.14
N THR A 45 -8.65 10.44 -4.39
CA THR A 45 -8.45 9.03 -4.76
C THR A 45 -6.99 8.67 -4.50
N VAL A 46 -6.66 7.43 -4.09
CA VAL A 46 -5.24 7.00 -4.04
C VAL A 46 -4.55 7.15 -5.41
N GLN A 47 -5.32 7.22 -6.50
CA GLN A 47 -4.83 7.58 -7.84
C GLN A 47 -4.25 9.00 -7.95
N GLU A 48 -4.55 9.90 -7.02
CA GLU A 48 -3.99 11.26 -6.96
C GLU A 48 -2.68 11.32 -6.16
N LEU A 49 -2.33 10.25 -5.43
CA LEU A 49 -0.97 10.09 -4.93
C LEU A 49 -0.08 9.75 -6.11
N ASP A 50 1.04 10.47 -6.24
CA ASP A 50 2.07 10.09 -7.20
C ASP A 50 2.49 8.64 -6.93
N GLY A 51 2.74 7.87 -7.99
CA GLY A 51 3.13 6.47 -7.86
C GLY A 51 4.38 6.31 -6.99
N ALA A 52 5.27 7.32 -6.97
CA ALA A 52 6.42 7.37 -6.07
C ALA A 52 6.01 7.44 -4.59
N ASP A 53 5.11 8.37 -4.22
CA ASP A 53 4.63 8.54 -2.84
C ASP A 53 3.86 7.30 -2.34
N TYR A 54 3.10 6.67 -3.22
CA TYR A 54 2.36 5.44 -2.89
C TYR A 54 3.32 4.30 -2.48
N TRP A 55 4.38 4.09 -3.25
CA TRP A 55 5.34 3.02 -2.97
C TRP A 55 6.28 3.33 -1.80
N ASP A 56 6.60 4.60 -1.56
CA ASP A 56 7.35 5.00 -0.37
C ASP A 56 6.57 4.69 0.92
N ILE A 57 5.24 4.88 0.92
CA ILE A 57 4.38 4.50 2.04
C ILE A 57 4.40 2.98 2.25
N ILE A 58 4.28 2.20 1.17
CA ILE A 58 4.34 0.72 1.25
C ILE A 58 5.69 0.26 1.79
N ALA A 59 6.80 0.77 1.25
CA ALA A 59 8.15 0.37 1.63
C ALA A 59 8.47 0.72 3.09
N LYS A 60 7.96 1.85 3.60
CA LYS A 60 8.11 2.28 5.00
C LYS A 60 7.50 1.30 5.99
N HIS A 61 6.41 0.64 5.62
CA HIS A 61 5.66 -0.29 6.48
C HIS A 61 6.01 -1.76 6.21
N ARG A 62 7.15 -2.02 5.56
CA ARG A 62 7.70 -3.37 5.44
C ARG A 62 8.15 -3.86 6.83
N ARG A 63 7.55 -4.95 7.29
CA ARG A 63 8.00 -5.73 8.44
C ARG A 63 9.39 -6.25 8.09
N ARG A 64 10.42 -5.74 8.77
CA ARG A 64 11.78 -6.25 8.59
C ARG A 64 11.81 -7.75 8.96
N PRO A 65 12.58 -8.57 8.24
CA PRO A 65 12.88 -9.94 8.67
C PRO A 65 13.66 -9.97 9.98
#